data_AF-A0A969YPM6-F1
#
_entry.id   AF-A0A969YPM6-F1
#
_cell.length_a   1.000
_cell.length_b   1.000
_cell.length_c   1.000
_cell.angle_alpha   90.00
_cell.angle_beta   90.00
_cell.angle_gamma   90.00
#
_symmetry.space_group_name_H-M   'P 1'
#
loop_
_entity.id
_entity.type
_entity.pdbx_description
1 polymer ?
#
loop_
_entity_poly.entity_id
_entity_poly.type
_entity_poly.pdbx_seq_one_letter_code
_entity_poly.pdbx_strand_id
1 'polypeptide(L)'
;MSTSDRLRKVAVENLVYADRTHHGKEEHILFRALESKDLSDIDRQAMKELVEDHVRGRQVTKSLVEANEKYRNGDTSTLPVILSNLKTLVDFYPKHIVKEDKSFFPASRRYFSDEEDQAILAEFWEFDRRMIHEKYTAVVETAEKSLPERRS
;
A
#
# COMPACT_ATOMS: atom_id res chain seq x y z
N MET A 1 13.02 24.66 -0.54
CA MET A 1 11.77 23.85 -0.53
C MET A 1 10.82 24.46 0.47
N SER A 2 9.63 24.87 0.04
CA SER A 2 8.61 25.48 0.93
C SER A 2 8.09 24.43 1.93
N THR A 3 7.60 24.87 3.09
CA THR A 3 6.91 24.00 4.07
C THR A 3 5.73 23.26 3.42
N SER A 4 5.05 23.88 2.45
CA SER A 4 3.97 23.27 1.66
C SER A 4 4.48 22.10 0.80
N ASP A 5 5.66 22.22 0.20
CA ASP A 5 6.28 21.16 -0.62
C ASP A 5 6.70 19.95 0.21
N ARG A 6 7.09 20.18 1.48
CA ARG A 6 7.45 19.11 2.44
C ARG A 6 6.24 18.29 2.85
N LEU A 7 5.12 18.94 3.18
CA LEU A 7 3.88 18.25 3.57
C LEU A 7 3.32 17.39 2.42
N ARG A 8 3.40 17.89 1.17
CA ARG A 8 2.96 17.13 -0.02
C ARG A 8 3.84 15.92 -0.32
N LYS A 9 5.16 16.02 -0.13
CA LYS A 9 6.09 14.90 -0.26
C LYS A 9 5.75 13.77 0.73
N VAL A 10 5.60 14.14 2.01
CA VAL A 10 5.29 13.19 3.08
C VAL A 10 3.94 12.50 2.84
N ALA A 11 2.92 13.21 2.36
CA ALA A 11 1.63 12.60 2.08
C ALA A 11 1.70 11.51 0.99
N VAL A 12 2.41 11.78 -0.11
CA VAL A 12 2.57 10.83 -1.23
C VAL A 12 3.43 9.63 -0.84
N GLU A 13 4.50 9.83 -0.08
CA GLU A 13 5.33 8.73 0.44
C GLU A 13 4.57 7.83 1.42
N ASN A 14 3.70 8.40 2.25
CA ASN A 14 2.85 7.60 3.13
C ASN A 14 1.80 6.79 2.37
N LEU A 15 1.31 7.26 1.22
CA LEU A 15 0.39 6.48 0.37
C LEU A 15 1.07 5.25 -0.22
N VAL A 16 2.30 5.38 -0.71
CA VAL A 16 3.09 4.23 -1.20
C VAL A 16 3.39 3.23 -0.09
N TYR A 17 3.74 3.73 1.10
CA TYR A 17 4.00 2.88 2.26
C TYR A 17 2.73 2.16 2.73
N ALA A 18 1.60 2.86 2.79
CA ALA A 18 0.32 2.29 3.18
C ALA A 18 -0.12 1.20 2.19
N ASP A 19 -0.03 1.44 0.88
CA ASP A 19 -0.32 0.47 -0.17
C ASP A 19 0.56 -0.79 -0.03
N ARG A 20 1.88 -0.63 0.08
CA ARG A 20 2.82 -1.75 0.24
C ARG A 20 2.59 -2.54 1.53
N THR A 21 2.22 -1.86 2.61
CA THR A 21 2.02 -2.51 3.92
C THR A 21 0.69 -3.24 3.96
N HIS A 22 -0.39 -2.61 3.49
CA HIS A 22 -1.74 -3.16 3.47
C HIS A 22 -1.87 -4.31 2.48
N HIS A 23 -1.72 -4.03 1.17
CA HIS A 23 -1.85 -5.05 0.13
C HIS A 23 -0.76 -6.12 0.25
N GLY A 24 0.41 -5.80 0.80
CA GLY A 24 1.48 -6.77 1.03
C GLY A 24 1.09 -7.87 2.03
N LYS A 25 0.35 -7.53 3.08
CA LYS A 25 -0.20 -8.54 4.00
C LYS A 25 -1.20 -9.42 3.30
N GLU A 26 -2.09 -8.84 2.52
CA GLU A 26 -3.12 -9.60 1.83
C GLU A 26 -2.52 -10.54 0.78
N GLU A 27 -1.73 -10.02 -0.15
CA GLU A 27 -1.15 -10.81 -1.25
C GLU A 27 -0.15 -11.85 -0.76
N HIS A 28 0.79 -11.47 0.12
CA HIS A 28 1.91 -12.34 0.48
C HIS A 28 1.60 -13.34 1.59
N ILE A 29 0.49 -13.14 2.33
CA ILE A 29 0.16 -13.95 3.49
C ILE A 29 -1.24 -14.53 3.33
N LEU A 30 -2.28 -13.69 3.28
CA LEU A 30 -3.67 -14.18 3.25
C LEU A 30 -3.99 -14.92 1.94
N PHE A 31 -3.79 -14.27 0.79
CA PHE A 31 -4.10 -14.85 -0.52
C PHE A 31 -3.20 -16.06 -0.80
N ARG A 32 -1.90 -15.97 -0.46
CA ARG A 32 -0.98 -17.12 -0.50
C ARG A 32 -1.49 -18.29 0.34
N ALA A 33 -2.01 -18.05 1.55
CA ALA A 33 -2.58 -19.12 2.37
C ALA A 33 -3.86 -19.71 1.73
N LEU A 34 -4.72 -18.86 1.16
CA LEU A 34 -5.95 -19.26 0.48
C LEU A 34 -5.70 -20.04 -0.82
N GLU A 35 -4.57 -19.85 -1.50
CA GLU A 35 -4.20 -20.63 -2.70
C GLU A 35 -4.10 -22.14 -2.41
N SER A 36 -3.78 -22.53 -1.18
CA SER A 36 -3.72 -23.92 -0.74
C SER A 36 -5.09 -24.52 -0.37
N LYS A 37 -6.16 -23.71 -0.39
CA LYS A 37 -7.50 -24.08 0.04
C LYS A 37 -8.42 -24.36 -1.15
N ASP A 38 -9.43 -25.19 -0.91
CA ASP A 38 -10.48 -25.46 -1.89
C ASP A 38 -11.53 -24.33 -1.87
N LEU A 39 -11.15 -23.19 -2.44
CA LEU A 39 -12.02 -22.02 -2.58
C LEU A 39 -13.18 -22.34 -3.53
N SER A 40 -14.38 -21.90 -3.14
CA SER A 40 -15.52 -21.85 -4.06
C SER A 40 -15.21 -20.92 -5.23
N ASP A 41 -15.84 -21.13 -6.39
CA ASP A 41 -15.64 -20.29 -7.58
C ASP A 41 -15.90 -18.80 -7.30
N ILE A 42 -16.91 -18.50 -6.47
CA ILE A 42 -17.27 -17.14 -6.06
C ILE A 42 -16.13 -16.49 -5.28
N ASP A 43 -15.57 -17.17 -4.29
CA ASP A 43 -14.51 -16.60 -3.44
C ASP A 43 -13.18 -16.51 -4.19
N ARG A 44 -12.90 -17.48 -5.08
CA ARG A 44 -11.74 -17.41 -5.98
C ARG A 44 -11.83 -16.22 -6.93
N GLN A 45 -13.00 -15.96 -7.48
CA GLN A 45 -13.25 -14.80 -8.33
C GLN A 45 -13.13 -13.49 -7.53
N ALA A 46 -13.68 -13.43 -6.31
CA ALA A 46 -13.53 -12.26 -5.43
C ALA A 46 -12.06 -11.97 -5.08
N MET A 47 -11.26 -13.01 -4.78
CA MET A 47 -9.83 -12.86 -4.54
C MET A 47 -9.10 -12.30 -5.77
N LYS A 48 -9.43 -12.80 -6.97
CA LYS A 48 -8.84 -12.30 -8.22
C LYS A 48 -9.18 -10.83 -8.46
N GLU A 49 -10.41 -10.42 -8.20
CA GLU A 49 -10.83 -9.02 -8.33
C GLU A 49 -10.11 -8.10 -7.33
N LEU A 50 -9.84 -8.56 -6.11
CA LEU A 50 -9.03 -7.81 -5.14
C LEU A 50 -7.59 -7.63 -5.63
N VAL A 51 -6.97 -8.68 -6.18
CA VAL A 51 -5.63 -8.57 -6.80
C VAL A 51 -5.63 -7.57 -7.96
N GLU A 52 -6.66 -7.57 -8.81
CA GLU A 52 -6.80 -6.58 -9.89
C GLU A 52 -6.97 -5.15 -9.35
N ASP A 53 -7.74 -5.00 -8.27
CA ASP A 53 -7.92 -3.73 -7.56
C ASP A 53 -6.57 -3.24 -6.99
N HIS A 54 -5.75 -4.10 -6.38
CA HIS A 54 -4.42 -3.75 -5.88
C HIS A 54 -3.49 -3.28 -7.01
N VAL A 55 -3.49 -3.97 -8.16
CA VAL A 55 -2.71 -3.55 -9.33
C VAL A 55 -3.13 -2.17 -9.79
N ARG A 56 -4.43 -1.89 -9.86
CA ARG A 56 -4.96 -0.56 -10.22
C ARG A 56 -4.56 0.50 -9.18
N GLY A 57 -4.68 0.21 -7.89
CA GLY A 57 -4.27 1.08 -6.79
C GLY A 57 -2.80 1.48 -6.89
N ARG A 58 -1.92 0.50 -7.15
CA ARG A 58 -0.49 0.72 -7.38
C ARG A 58 -0.21 1.59 -8.61
N GLN A 59 -0.91 1.37 -9.72
CA GLN A 59 -0.74 2.17 -10.94
C GLN A 59 -1.12 3.64 -10.72
N VAL A 60 -2.25 3.90 -10.06
CA VAL A 60 -2.70 5.27 -9.77
C VAL A 60 -1.74 5.95 -8.80
N THR A 61 -1.30 5.23 -7.77
CA THR A 61 -0.33 5.74 -6.78
C THR A 61 1.02 6.06 -7.44
N LYS A 62 1.52 5.19 -8.33
CA LYS A 62 2.75 5.45 -9.10
C LYS A 62 2.62 6.71 -9.96
N SER A 63 1.52 6.86 -10.70
CA SER A 63 1.24 8.05 -11.51
C SER A 63 1.19 9.33 -10.65
N LEU A 64 0.61 9.25 -9.45
CA LEU A 64 0.58 10.35 -8.48
C LEU A 64 1.98 10.75 -8.01
N VAL A 65 2.83 9.76 -7.69
CA VAL A 65 4.24 9.99 -7.29
C VAL A 65 5.00 10.70 -8.40
N GLU A 66 4.96 10.15 -9.62
CA GLU A 66 5.68 10.71 -10.78
C GLU A 66 5.23 12.14 -11.12
N ALA A 67 3.91 12.40 -11.09
CA ALA A 67 3.37 13.74 -11.31
C ALA A 67 3.80 14.71 -10.20
N ASN A 68 3.78 14.28 -8.94
CA ASN A 68 4.20 15.11 -7.81
C ASN A 68 5.71 15.42 -7.85
N GLU A 69 6.55 14.49 -8.30
CA GLU A 69 7.98 14.73 -8.50
C GLU A 69 8.23 15.80 -9.57
N LYS A 70 7.57 15.70 -10.74
CA LYS A 70 7.65 16.70 -11.81
C LYS A 70 7.18 18.08 -11.34
N TYR A 71 6.04 18.13 -10.66
CA TYR A 71 5.51 19.37 -10.07
C TYR A 71 6.54 20.04 -9.14
N ARG A 72 7.18 19.25 -8.27
CA ARG A 72 8.20 19.74 -7.33
C ARG A 72 9.48 20.23 -8.03
N ASN A 73 9.75 19.72 -9.23
CA ASN A 73 10.85 20.17 -10.08
C ASN A 73 10.47 21.37 -10.96
N GLY A 74 9.30 21.97 -10.75
CA GLY A 74 8.86 23.21 -11.39
C GLY A 74 7.85 23.04 -12.52
N ASP A 75 7.50 21.80 -12.89
CA ASP A 75 6.52 21.55 -13.95
C ASP A 75 5.09 21.64 -13.41
N THR A 76 4.56 22.85 -13.38
CA THR A 76 3.19 23.13 -12.90
C THR A 76 2.10 22.52 -13.77
N SER A 77 2.41 22.09 -15.01
CA SER A 77 1.44 21.47 -15.92
C SER A 77 0.94 20.10 -15.43
N THR A 78 1.65 19.49 -14.47
CA THR A 78 1.30 18.19 -13.87
C THR A 78 0.26 18.28 -12.75
N LEU A 79 -0.09 19.49 -12.30
CA LEU A 79 -1.07 19.68 -11.23
C LEU A 79 -2.45 19.03 -11.51
N PRO A 80 -3.02 19.10 -12.73
CA PRO A 80 -4.26 18.40 -13.05
C PRO A 80 -4.15 16.87 -12.92
N VAL A 81 -2.98 16.30 -13.25
CA VAL A 81 -2.73 14.84 -13.12
C VAL A 81 -2.74 14.44 -11.64
N ILE A 82 -2.09 15.24 -10.79
CA ILE A 82 -2.09 15.04 -9.32
C ILE A 82 -3.53 15.05 -8.79
N LEU A 83 -4.31 16.08 -9.14
CA LEU A 83 -5.71 16.20 -8.69
C LEU A 83 -6.58 15.05 -9.19
N SER A 84 -6.41 14.65 -10.45
CA SER A 84 -7.15 13.52 -11.01
C SER A 84 -6.82 12.21 -10.32
N ASN A 85 -5.55 11.93 -10.05
CA ASN A 85 -5.15 10.70 -9.35
C ASN A 85 -5.65 10.68 -7.91
N LEU A 86 -5.56 11.81 -7.18
CA LEU A 86 -6.12 11.92 -5.82
C LEU A 86 -7.62 11.66 -5.81
N LYS A 87 -8.37 12.24 -6.75
CA LYS A 87 -9.81 11.98 -6.90
C LYS A 87 -10.08 10.50 -7.15
N THR A 88 -9.33 9.87 -8.06
CA THR A 88 -9.45 8.43 -8.32
C THR A 88 -9.23 7.61 -7.07
N LEU A 89 -8.20 7.89 -6.27
CA LEU A 89 -7.92 7.15 -5.03
C LEU A 89 -9.05 7.33 -4.00
N VAL A 90 -9.57 8.55 -3.83
CA VAL A 90 -10.70 8.85 -2.92
C VAL A 90 -11.97 8.13 -3.33
N ASP A 91 -12.24 8.01 -4.64
CA ASP A 91 -13.42 7.31 -5.15
C ASP A 91 -13.26 5.77 -5.14
N PHE A 92 -12.01 5.29 -5.17
CA PHE A 92 -11.64 3.88 -5.30
C PHE A 92 -11.58 3.17 -3.95
N TYR A 93 -10.76 3.65 -3.02
CA TYR A 93 -10.46 2.92 -1.78
C TYR A 93 -11.68 2.61 -0.90
N PRO A 94 -12.68 3.49 -0.73
CA PRO A 94 -13.86 3.14 0.06
C PRO A 94 -14.62 1.93 -0.49
N LYS A 95 -14.65 1.74 -1.81
CA LYS A 95 -15.31 0.60 -2.44
C LYS A 95 -14.50 -0.67 -2.30
N HIS A 96 -13.18 -0.55 -2.44
CA HIS A 96 -12.24 -1.63 -2.23
C HIS A 96 -12.29 -2.15 -0.79
N ILE A 97 -12.20 -1.25 0.20
CA ILE A 97 -12.30 -1.58 1.64
C ILE A 97 -13.65 -2.24 1.97
N VAL A 98 -14.75 -1.79 1.38
CA VAL A 98 -16.05 -2.46 1.57
C VAL A 98 -16.04 -3.88 1.02
N LYS A 99 -15.43 -4.11 -0.15
CA LYS A 99 -15.30 -5.46 -0.74
C LYS A 99 -14.49 -6.39 0.17
N GLU A 100 -13.41 -5.90 0.73
CA GLU A 100 -12.58 -6.59 1.72
C GLU A 100 -13.36 -6.89 3.02
N ASP A 101 -13.75 -5.85 3.76
CA ASP A 101 -14.26 -5.94 5.12
C ASP A 101 -15.65 -6.59 5.22
N LYS A 102 -16.51 -6.36 4.22
CA LYS A 102 -17.92 -6.78 4.29
C LYS A 102 -18.18 -8.07 3.54
N SER A 103 -17.28 -8.50 2.67
CA SER A 103 -17.52 -9.66 1.81
C SER A 103 -16.36 -10.64 1.85
N PHE A 104 -15.16 -10.23 1.47
CA PHE A 104 -14.06 -11.16 1.28
C PHE A 104 -13.51 -11.72 2.60
N PHE A 105 -13.18 -10.88 3.59
CA PHE A 105 -12.60 -11.37 4.85
C PHE A 105 -13.54 -12.25 5.67
N PRO A 106 -14.85 -11.94 5.81
CA PRO A 106 -15.78 -12.85 6.47
C PRO A 106 -15.90 -14.20 5.74
N ALA A 107 -15.88 -14.19 4.40
CA ALA A 107 -15.93 -15.41 3.61
C ALA A 107 -14.62 -16.21 3.71
N SER A 108 -13.46 -15.55 3.65
CA SER A 108 -12.15 -16.22 3.66
C SER A 108 -11.87 -16.94 4.97
N ARG A 109 -12.37 -16.42 6.10
CA ARG A 109 -12.14 -17.00 7.43
C ARG A 109 -12.68 -18.43 7.56
N ARG A 110 -13.70 -18.80 6.78
CA ARG A 110 -14.30 -20.15 6.82
C ARG A 110 -13.38 -21.26 6.29
N TYR A 111 -12.27 -20.90 5.64
CA TYR A 111 -11.31 -21.84 5.07
C TYR A 111 -10.15 -22.18 6.01
N PHE A 112 -10.09 -21.53 7.16
CA PHE A 112 -9.01 -21.68 8.13
C PHE A 112 -9.53 -22.31 9.42
N SER A 113 -8.73 -23.19 10.02
CA SER A 113 -8.92 -23.53 11.43
C SER A 113 -8.52 -22.34 12.32
N ASP A 114 -8.88 -22.39 13.59
CA ASP A 114 -8.48 -21.37 14.55
C ASP A 114 -6.94 -21.27 14.64
N GLU A 115 -6.23 -22.40 14.58
CA GLU A 115 -4.76 -22.43 14.59
C GLU A 115 -4.17 -21.77 13.34
N GLU A 116 -4.75 -22.01 12.16
CA GLU A 116 -4.31 -21.37 10.91
C GLU A 116 -4.60 -19.87 10.92
N ASP A 117 -5.78 -19.46 11.42
CA ASP A 117 -6.15 -18.05 11.58
C ASP A 117 -5.17 -17.33 12.52
N GLN A 118 -4.82 -17.95 13.66
CA GLN A 118 -3.81 -17.40 14.58
C GLN A 118 -2.41 -17.33 13.95
N ALA A 119 -2.02 -18.33 13.14
CA ALA A 119 -0.74 -18.32 12.45
C ALA A 119 -0.66 -17.19 11.40
N ILE A 120 -1.73 -16.97 10.65
CA ILE A 120 -1.85 -15.86 9.68
C ILE A 120 -1.75 -14.52 10.40
N LEU A 121 -2.47 -14.35 11.52
CA LEU A 121 -2.39 -13.14 12.34
C LEU A 121 -0.97 -12.91 12.84
N ALA A 122 -0.27 -13.93 13.33
CA ALA A 122 1.12 -13.82 13.74
C ALA A 122 2.03 -13.36 12.59
N GLU A 123 1.84 -13.90 11.37
CA GLU A 123 2.61 -13.48 10.20
C GLU A 123 2.30 -12.02 9.80
N PHE A 124 1.06 -11.56 9.94
CA PHE A 124 0.71 -10.14 9.77
C PHE A 124 1.48 -9.25 10.76
N TRP A 125 1.57 -9.63 12.04
CA TRP A 125 2.33 -8.89 13.04
C TRP A 125 3.83 -8.83 12.70
N GLU A 126 4.42 -9.92 12.24
CA GLU A 126 5.82 -9.94 11.78
C GLU A 126 6.04 -9.08 10.54
N PHE A 127 5.08 -9.08 9.62
CA PHE A 127 5.13 -8.26 8.42
C PHE A 127 5.11 -6.77 8.78
N ASP A 128 4.16 -6.34 9.62
CA ASP A 128 4.06 -4.96 10.07
C ASP A 128 5.34 -4.51 10.81
N ARG A 129 5.93 -5.37 11.66
CA ARG A 129 7.21 -5.08 12.33
C ARG A 129 8.36 -4.86 11.35
N ARG A 130 8.47 -5.70 10.33
CA ARG A 130 9.52 -5.56 9.29
C ARG A 130 9.34 -4.27 8.50
N MET A 131 8.11 -3.94 8.10
CA MET A 131 7.82 -2.71 7.36
C MET A 131 8.19 -1.45 8.16
N ILE A 132 7.95 -1.46 9.48
CA ILE A 132 8.39 -0.38 10.37
C ILE A 132 9.92 -0.24 10.34
N HIS A 133 10.65 -1.35 10.46
CA HIS A 133 12.12 -1.35 10.43
C HIS A 133 12.66 -0.84 9.08
N GLU A 134 12.09 -1.30 7.96
CA GLU A 134 12.43 -0.81 6.62
C GLU A 134 12.21 0.70 6.49
N LYS A 135 11.06 1.21 6.96
CA LYS A 135 10.75 2.64 6.92
C LYS A 135 11.78 3.47 7.69
N TYR A 136 12.12 3.07 8.90
CA TYR A 136 13.08 3.81 9.72
C TYR A 136 14.51 3.72 9.17
N THR A 137 14.90 2.58 8.62
CA THR A 137 16.21 2.41 7.96
C THR A 137 16.31 3.37 6.77
N ALA A 138 15.29 3.42 5.90
CA ALA A 138 15.27 4.34 4.75
C ALA A 138 15.32 5.82 5.18
N VAL A 139 14.67 6.18 6.29
CA VAL A 139 14.74 7.53 6.87
C VAL A 139 16.16 7.85 7.35
N VAL A 140 16.82 6.93 8.06
CA VAL A 140 18.20 7.10 8.54
C VAL A 140 19.17 7.25 7.38
N GLU A 141 19.12 6.37 6.39
CA GLU A 141 19.99 6.45 5.20
C GLU A 141 19.82 7.75 4.43
N THR A 142 18.58 8.23 4.31
CA THR A 142 18.29 9.52 3.66
C THR A 142 18.89 10.67 4.45
N ALA A 143 18.78 10.64 5.79
CA ALA A 143 19.34 11.65 6.67
C ALA A 143 20.87 11.65 6.61
N GLU A 144 21.52 10.48 6.61
CA GLU A 144 22.98 10.35 6.49
C GLU A 144 23.51 10.92 5.18
N LYS A 145 22.85 10.63 4.05
CA LYS A 145 23.22 11.18 2.73
C LYS A 145 23.05 12.69 2.61
N SER A 146 22.27 13.30 3.50
CA SER A 146 22.01 14.75 3.50
C SER A 146 22.79 15.52 4.56
N LEU A 147 23.62 14.84 5.36
CA LEU A 147 24.61 15.46 6.23
C LEU A 147 25.89 15.79 5.43
N PRO A 148 26.42 17.02 5.50
CA PRO A 148 27.73 17.33 4.92
C PRO A 148 28.80 16.50 5.63
N GLU A 149 29.78 15.97 4.87
CA GLU A 149 30.95 15.30 5.44
C GLU A 149 31.55 16.18 6.54
N ARG A 150 31.71 15.61 7.74
CA ARG A 150 32.42 16.30 8.81
C ARG A 150 33.85 16.55 8.34
N ARG A 151 34.17 17.80 8.01
CA ARG A 151 35.54 18.24 7.80
C ARG A 151 36.31 17.98 9.09
N SER A 152 37.22 17.01 9.03
CA SER A 152 38.30 16.81 10.00
C SER A 152 39.29 17.95 9.95
#